data_AF-A0A351AUM2-F1
#
_entry.id   AF-A0A351AUM2-F1
#
_cell.length_a   1.000
_cell.length_b   1.000
_cell.length_c   1.000
_cell.angle_alpha   90.00
_cell.angle_beta   90.00
_cell.angle_gamma   90.00
#
_symmetry.space_group_name_H-M   'P 1'
#
loop_
_entity.id
_entity.type
_entity.pdbx_description
1 polymer ?
#
loop_
_entity_poly.entity_id
_entity_poly.type
_entity_poly.pdbx_seq_one_letter_code
_entity_poly.pdbx_strand_id
1 'polypeptide(L)'
;PPLKELINRNDAVRAIDNWLELFDDADDLKRGCAVDIKQSILFLSNVSPAHLVDPGSGKPVDLLQTPRGSTVYGIRGMTWANHGTTHEYARMTSQWYVDTLGVTMISPPNPEYNCHAYAWHSTSPSSIHWINDPSPYIRDGSYFSVSTPSIGMIITYQDSASGNYSHSGIITGSGGIVTSKWGCLGVFRHEIANCPYTATASTVRYWRRSR
;
A
#
# COMPACT_ATOMS: atom_id res chain seq x y z
N PRO A 1 -26.74 -14.02 9.68
CA PRO A 1 -27.13 -13.94 8.25
C PRO A 1 -26.05 -14.59 7.36
N PRO A 2 -26.41 -15.44 6.38
CA PRO A 2 -25.48 -15.84 5.32
C PRO A 2 -24.96 -14.60 4.58
N LEU A 3 -23.73 -14.64 4.08
CA LEU A 3 -23.07 -13.50 3.41
C LEU A 3 -23.94 -12.90 2.27
N LYS A 4 -24.65 -13.75 1.53
CA LYS A 4 -25.57 -13.37 0.46
C LYS A 4 -26.76 -12.52 0.95
N GLU A 5 -27.22 -12.74 2.17
CA GLU A 5 -28.28 -11.94 2.79
C GLU A 5 -27.73 -10.57 3.22
N LEU A 6 -26.52 -10.55 3.79
CA LEU A 6 -25.87 -9.33 4.29
C LEU A 6 -25.62 -8.31 3.18
N ILE A 7 -25.22 -8.77 1.99
CA ILE A 7 -24.93 -7.93 0.82
C ILE A 7 -26.19 -7.28 0.24
N ASN A 8 -27.34 -7.94 0.35
CA ASN A 8 -28.61 -7.45 -0.21
C ASN A 8 -29.42 -6.60 0.78
N ARG A 9 -28.87 -6.37 1.98
CA ARG A 9 -29.53 -5.61 3.03
C ARG A 9 -29.20 -4.12 2.92
N ASN A 10 -30.23 -3.32 2.66
CA ASN A 10 -30.12 -1.85 2.54
C ASN A 10 -29.71 -1.16 3.86
N ASP A 11 -29.75 -1.89 4.99
CA ASP A 11 -29.41 -1.42 6.33
C ASP A 11 -28.05 -1.92 6.84
N ALA A 12 -27.38 -2.85 6.14
CA ALA A 12 -26.16 -3.48 6.62
C ALA A 12 -25.00 -2.49 6.81
N VAL A 13 -24.85 -1.55 5.87
CA VAL A 13 -23.84 -0.47 5.94
C VAL A 13 -24.10 0.44 7.15
N ARG A 14 -25.36 0.82 7.37
CA ARG A 14 -25.78 1.67 8.49
C ARG A 14 -25.61 0.99 9.84
N ALA A 15 -25.86 -0.32 9.90
CA ALA A 15 -25.62 -1.11 11.10
C ALA A 15 -24.12 -1.14 11.46
N ILE A 16 -23.24 -1.22 10.46
CA ILE A 16 -21.80 -1.13 10.67
C ILE A 16 -21.38 0.30 11.06
N ASP A 17 -21.97 1.33 10.47
CA ASP A 17 -21.72 2.74 10.86
C ASP A 17 -22.06 2.99 12.33
N ASN A 18 -23.26 2.58 12.77
CA ASN A 18 -23.65 2.66 14.16
C ASN A 18 -22.74 1.84 15.09
N TRP A 19 -22.17 0.73 14.59
CA TRP A 19 -21.24 -0.09 15.35
C TRP A 19 -19.85 0.57 15.45
N LEU A 20 -19.41 1.25 14.39
CA LEU A 20 -18.15 2.01 14.34
C LEU A 20 -18.16 3.22 15.29
N GLU A 21 -19.32 3.84 15.52
CA GLU A 21 -19.50 4.94 16.48
C GLU A 21 -19.32 4.53 17.96
N LEU A 22 -19.34 3.22 18.25
CA LEU A 22 -19.23 2.69 19.61
C LEU A 22 -17.79 2.32 20.02
N PHE A 23 -16.82 2.43 19.11
CA PHE A 23 -15.41 2.14 19.40
C PHE A 23 -14.64 3.41 19.77
N ASP A 24 -13.96 3.38 20.92
CA ASP A 24 -12.88 4.32 21.22
C ASP A 24 -11.63 3.98 20.39
N ASP A 25 -10.75 4.97 20.19
CA ASP A 25 -9.51 4.88 19.38
C ASP A 25 -8.53 3.75 19.82
N ALA A 26 -8.78 3.09 20.95
CA ALA A 26 -7.97 1.98 21.44
C ALA A 26 -8.25 0.62 20.76
N ASP A 27 -9.28 0.51 19.93
CA ASP A 27 -9.77 -0.76 19.33
C ASP A 27 -9.50 -0.87 17.80
N ASP A 28 -8.34 -0.37 17.36
CA ASP A 28 -7.92 -0.25 15.95
C ASP A 28 -8.16 -1.50 15.08
N LEU A 29 -7.90 -2.70 15.61
CA LEU A 29 -8.08 -3.95 14.85
C LEU A 29 -9.56 -4.24 14.56
N LYS A 30 -10.45 -4.06 15.53
CA LYS A 30 -11.89 -4.33 15.35
C LYS A 30 -12.52 -3.29 14.45
N ARG A 31 -12.10 -2.03 14.60
CA ARG A 31 -12.51 -0.91 13.75
C ARG A 31 -12.07 -1.12 12.30
N GLY A 32 -10.82 -1.57 12.08
CA GLY A 32 -10.32 -1.98 10.76
C GLY A 32 -11.16 -3.09 10.12
N CYS A 33 -11.37 -4.20 10.84
CA CYS A 33 -12.21 -5.32 10.35
C CYS A 33 -13.64 -4.89 10.02
N ALA A 34 -14.26 -4.04 10.85
CA ALA A 34 -15.61 -3.54 10.63
C ALA A 34 -15.70 -2.73 9.33
N VAL A 35 -14.73 -1.85 9.09
CA VAL A 35 -14.69 -1.08 7.83
C VAL A 35 -14.38 -1.98 6.65
N ASP A 36 -13.50 -2.96 6.74
CA ASP A 36 -13.25 -3.92 5.66
C ASP A 36 -14.53 -4.68 5.27
N ILE A 37 -15.32 -5.09 6.27
CA ILE A 37 -16.63 -5.71 6.05
C ILE A 37 -17.59 -4.70 5.41
N LYS A 38 -17.64 -3.45 5.88
CA LYS A 38 -18.47 -2.38 5.30
C LYS A 38 -18.12 -2.14 3.83
N GLN A 39 -16.83 -2.02 3.51
CA GLN A 39 -16.35 -1.81 2.14
C GLN A 39 -16.69 -3.02 1.26
N SER A 40 -16.53 -4.24 1.78
CA SER A 40 -16.91 -5.47 1.07
C SER A 40 -18.41 -5.52 0.78
N ILE A 41 -19.25 -5.08 1.71
CA ILE A 41 -20.71 -4.99 1.52
C ILE A 41 -21.05 -3.90 0.51
N LEU A 42 -20.46 -2.70 0.63
CA LEU A 42 -20.65 -1.59 -0.32
C LEU A 42 -20.21 -1.94 -1.74
N PHE A 43 -19.19 -2.75 -1.90
CA PHE A 43 -18.72 -3.24 -3.20
C PHE A 43 -19.67 -4.28 -3.81
N LEU A 44 -20.20 -5.18 -2.98
CA LEU A 44 -21.06 -6.28 -3.43
C LEU A 44 -22.52 -5.87 -3.60
N SER A 45 -22.95 -4.84 -2.88
CA SER A 45 -24.19 -4.10 -3.16
C SER A 45 -23.88 -3.10 -4.28
N ASN A 46 -24.78 -2.84 -5.23
CA ASN A 46 -24.54 -1.91 -6.35
C ASN A 46 -24.45 -0.42 -5.89
N VAL A 47 -23.83 -0.13 -4.75
CA VAL A 47 -23.70 1.20 -4.17
C VAL A 47 -22.55 1.93 -4.87
N SER A 48 -22.78 3.19 -5.22
CA SER A 48 -21.84 4.02 -5.98
C SER A 48 -20.44 4.05 -5.34
N PRO A 49 -19.34 3.94 -6.12
CA PRO A 49 -17.95 4.04 -5.65
C PRO A 49 -17.62 5.33 -4.88
N ALA A 50 -18.45 6.38 -4.99
CA ALA A 50 -18.25 7.69 -4.37
C ALA A 50 -18.28 7.70 -2.82
N HIS A 51 -18.63 6.58 -2.16
CA HIS A 51 -18.71 6.48 -0.70
C HIS A 51 -17.61 5.61 -0.07
N LEU A 52 -16.68 5.07 -0.85
CA LEU A 52 -15.60 4.23 -0.31
C LEU A 52 -14.53 5.14 0.32
N VAL A 53 -14.25 4.90 1.60
CA VAL A 53 -13.22 5.62 2.37
C VAL A 53 -12.35 4.64 3.13
N ASP A 54 -11.08 4.97 3.28
CA ASP A 54 -10.12 4.20 4.06
C ASP A 54 -10.39 4.38 5.56
N PRO A 55 -10.48 3.28 6.35
CA PRO A 55 -10.79 3.34 7.78
C PRO A 55 -9.81 4.18 8.60
N GLY A 56 -8.51 4.05 8.30
CA GLY A 56 -7.46 4.66 9.10
C GLY A 56 -7.35 6.16 8.84
N SER A 57 -7.45 6.56 7.57
CA SER A 57 -7.21 7.94 7.14
C SER A 57 -8.49 8.75 6.87
N GLY A 58 -9.65 8.09 6.74
CA GLY A 58 -10.92 8.71 6.34
C GLY A 58 -10.94 9.21 4.89
N LYS A 59 -9.95 8.82 4.08
CA LYS A 59 -9.73 9.35 2.73
C LYS A 59 -10.48 8.57 1.66
N PRO A 60 -10.87 9.21 0.54
CA PRO A 60 -11.52 8.53 -0.57
C PRO A 60 -10.67 7.37 -1.12
N VAL A 61 -11.34 6.30 -1.56
CA VAL A 61 -10.71 5.11 -2.13
C VAL A 61 -11.14 4.92 -3.59
N ASP A 62 -10.17 4.68 -4.46
CA ASP A 62 -10.40 4.20 -5.82
C ASP A 62 -10.25 2.68 -5.91
N LEU A 63 -11.03 2.08 -6.79
CA LEU A 63 -10.93 0.67 -7.15
C LEU A 63 -9.96 0.50 -8.32
N LEU A 64 -8.69 0.26 -7.99
CA LEU A 64 -7.66 -0.09 -8.97
C LEU A 64 -7.79 -1.56 -9.37
N GLN A 65 -7.19 -1.93 -10.50
CA GLN A 65 -7.23 -3.30 -11.00
C GLN A 65 -5.81 -3.85 -11.17
N THR A 66 -5.61 -5.09 -10.73
CA THR A 66 -4.43 -5.87 -11.09
C THR A 66 -4.47 -6.23 -12.58
N PRO A 67 -3.35 -6.70 -13.17
CA PRO A 67 -3.34 -7.24 -14.52
C PRO A 67 -4.38 -8.34 -14.80
N ARG A 68 -4.78 -9.12 -13.80
CA ARG A 68 -5.81 -10.18 -13.92
C ARG A 68 -7.20 -9.75 -13.42
N GLY A 69 -7.39 -8.47 -13.11
CA GLY A 69 -8.71 -7.90 -12.80
C GLY A 69 -9.19 -8.12 -11.37
N SER A 70 -8.29 -8.40 -10.43
CA SER A 70 -8.61 -8.29 -9.01
C SER A 70 -8.59 -6.83 -8.58
N THR A 71 -9.52 -6.47 -7.71
CA THR A 71 -9.59 -5.14 -7.12
C THR A 71 -8.44 -4.90 -6.14
N VAL A 72 -7.85 -3.71 -6.21
CA VAL A 72 -6.89 -3.17 -5.24
C VAL A 72 -7.38 -1.80 -4.78
N TYR A 73 -7.35 -1.53 -3.48
CA TYR A 73 -7.78 -0.25 -2.93
C TYR A 73 -6.64 0.77 -3.01
N GLY A 74 -6.85 1.84 -3.77
CA GLY A 74 -5.95 2.98 -3.87
C GLY A 74 -6.53 4.19 -3.12
N ILE A 75 -5.98 4.51 -1.96
CA ILE A 75 -6.40 5.67 -1.16
C ILE A 75 -5.90 6.94 -1.84
N ARG A 76 -6.74 7.97 -1.94
CA ARG A 76 -6.41 9.26 -2.57
C ARG A 76 -6.37 10.41 -1.59
N GLY A 77 -5.62 11.46 -1.95
CA GLY A 77 -5.63 12.73 -1.21
C GLY A 77 -4.96 12.63 0.17
N MET A 78 -4.01 11.71 0.31
CA MET A 78 -3.12 11.66 1.47
C MET A 78 -2.26 12.92 1.50
N THR A 79 -2.23 13.59 2.65
CA THR A 79 -1.46 14.84 2.84
C THR A 79 -0.33 14.62 3.85
N TRP A 80 0.55 15.59 3.99
CA TRP A 80 1.60 15.57 5.03
C TRP A 80 1.03 15.37 6.44
N ALA A 81 -0.14 15.95 6.74
CA ALA A 81 -0.80 15.81 8.03
C ALA A 81 -1.23 14.35 8.29
N ASN A 82 -1.64 13.61 7.26
CA ASN A 82 -1.96 12.18 7.39
C ASN A 82 -0.74 11.34 7.80
N HIS A 83 0.47 11.84 7.53
CA HIS A 83 1.74 11.20 7.90
C HIS A 83 2.35 11.79 9.17
N GLY A 84 1.65 12.69 9.87
CA GLY A 84 2.17 13.38 11.05
C GLY A 84 3.43 14.20 10.78
N THR A 85 3.59 14.70 9.55
CA THR A 85 4.83 15.37 9.11
C THR A 85 4.54 16.63 8.28
N THR A 86 5.60 17.29 7.79
CA THR A 86 5.53 18.42 6.87
C THR A 86 6.36 18.13 5.62
N HIS A 87 6.10 18.88 4.54
CA HIS A 87 6.94 18.79 3.33
C HIS A 87 8.42 19.01 3.65
N GLU A 88 8.73 20.03 4.46
CA GLU A 88 10.11 20.39 4.79
C GLU A 88 10.79 19.29 5.61
N TYR A 89 10.09 18.72 6.60
CA TYR A 89 10.63 17.60 7.36
C TYR A 89 10.87 16.39 6.46
N ALA A 90 9.92 16.02 5.60
CA ALA A 90 10.08 14.92 4.66
C ALA A 90 11.25 15.14 3.68
N ARG A 91 11.49 16.39 3.25
CA ARG A 91 12.63 16.78 2.42
C ARG A 91 13.95 16.60 3.16
N MET A 92 14.04 17.11 4.39
CA MET A 92 15.22 16.96 5.23
C MET A 92 15.53 15.50 5.54
N THR A 93 14.52 14.70 5.93
CA THR A 93 14.69 13.26 6.18
C THR A 93 15.12 12.50 4.92
N SER A 94 14.58 12.86 3.75
CA SER A 94 15.00 12.26 2.49
C SER A 94 16.45 12.57 2.16
N GLN A 95 16.89 13.81 2.38
CA GLN A 95 18.28 14.20 2.19
C GLN A 95 19.20 13.49 3.18
N TRP A 96 18.79 13.38 4.45
CA TRP A 96 19.53 12.63 5.45
C TRP A 96 19.77 11.18 5.04
N TYR A 97 18.79 10.51 4.42
CA TYR A 97 18.98 9.16 3.89
C TYR A 97 20.00 9.10 2.75
N VAL A 98 19.99 10.08 1.84
CA VAL A 98 21.01 10.18 0.77
C VAL A 98 22.41 10.29 1.39
N ASP A 99 22.56 11.18 2.37
CA ASP A 99 23.86 11.49 2.97
C ASP A 99 24.39 10.36 3.86
N THR A 100 23.50 9.55 4.45
CA THR A 100 23.88 8.53 5.45
C THR A 100 23.88 7.10 4.94
N LEU A 101 23.01 6.75 3.99
CA LEU A 101 22.90 5.38 3.47
C LEU A 101 23.57 5.18 2.10
N GLY A 102 24.15 6.24 1.51
CA GLY A 102 24.78 6.17 0.19
C GLY A 102 23.78 5.85 -0.93
N VAL A 103 22.52 6.22 -0.75
CA VAL A 103 21.44 6.01 -1.72
C VAL A 103 21.29 7.22 -2.63
N THR A 104 20.71 7.03 -3.82
CA THR A 104 20.42 8.15 -4.73
C THR A 104 18.94 8.47 -4.71
N MET A 105 18.56 9.71 -4.43
CA MET A 105 17.17 10.16 -4.58
C MET A 105 16.85 10.39 -6.05
N ILE A 106 15.82 9.69 -6.54
CA ILE A 106 15.33 9.73 -7.93
C ILE A 106 14.19 10.72 -8.09
N SER A 107 13.35 10.88 -7.05
CA SER A 107 12.30 11.90 -7.03
C SER A 107 12.09 12.44 -5.62
N PRO A 108 11.63 13.70 -5.49
CA PRO A 108 11.41 14.31 -4.18
C PRO A 108 10.26 13.63 -3.40
N PRO A 109 10.10 13.97 -2.11
CA PRO A 109 8.98 13.54 -1.29
C PRO A 109 7.62 13.86 -1.89
N ASN A 110 6.68 12.93 -1.73
CA ASN A 110 5.28 13.10 -2.11
C ASN A 110 4.40 12.29 -1.13
N PRO A 111 3.38 12.89 -0.49
CA PRO A 111 2.58 12.21 0.52
C PRO A 111 1.46 11.35 -0.08
N GLU A 112 1.14 11.50 -1.36
CA GLU A 112 -0.04 10.90 -1.99
C GLU A 112 0.14 9.43 -2.37
N TYR A 113 1.39 8.97 -2.52
CA TYR A 113 1.68 7.58 -2.90
C TYR A 113 2.86 6.99 -2.12
N ASN A 114 2.86 5.66 -2.04
CA ASN A 114 3.83 4.87 -1.29
C ASN A 114 4.59 3.85 -2.16
N CYS A 115 5.39 3.03 -1.48
CA CYS A 115 6.15 1.92 -2.07
C CYS A 115 5.30 0.94 -2.87
N HIS A 116 4.14 0.55 -2.36
CA HIS A 116 3.28 -0.42 -3.01
C HIS A 116 2.64 0.16 -4.27
N ALA A 117 2.13 1.38 -4.22
CA ALA A 117 1.62 2.08 -5.40
C ALA A 117 2.71 2.24 -6.46
N TYR A 118 3.91 2.65 -6.07
CA TYR A 118 5.05 2.81 -6.97
C TYR A 118 5.43 1.50 -7.67
N ALA A 119 5.54 0.40 -6.91
CA ALA A 119 6.03 -0.87 -7.43
C ALA A 119 4.97 -1.63 -8.25
N TRP A 120 3.72 -1.63 -7.80
CA TRP A 120 2.68 -2.51 -8.34
C TRP A 120 1.73 -1.83 -9.32
N HIS A 121 1.55 -0.51 -9.21
CA HIS A 121 0.53 0.22 -9.95
C HIS A 121 1.11 1.22 -10.95
N SER A 122 1.92 2.18 -10.49
CA SER A 122 2.43 3.26 -11.33
C SER A 122 3.74 3.83 -10.79
N THR A 123 4.78 3.84 -11.63
CA THR A 123 6.07 4.48 -11.32
C THR A 123 6.06 5.99 -11.54
N SER A 124 4.91 6.59 -11.84
CA SER A 124 4.82 8.03 -12.05
C SER A 124 5.09 8.78 -10.74
N PRO A 125 5.96 9.81 -10.73
CA PRO A 125 6.16 10.65 -9.55
C PRO A 125 4.93 11.50 -9.19
N SER A 126 3.94 11.57 -10.09
CA SER A 126 2.65 12.23 -9.90
C SER A 126 1.52 11.24 -9.58
N SER A 127 1.84 10.01 -9.17
CA SER A 127 0.84 9.06 -8.68
C SER A 127 0.10 9.65 -7.48
N ILE A 128 -1.22 9.42 -7.41
CA ILE A 128 -2.10 9.97 -6.37
C ILE A 128 -2.66 8.87 -5.44
N HIS A 129 -2.17 7.64 -5.59
CA HIS A 129 -2.72 6.47 -4.91
C HIS A 129 -1.76 5.95 -3.86
N TRP A 130 -2.27 5.71 -2.66
CA TRP A 130 -1.61 4.99 -1.59
C TRP A 130 -2.23 3.60 -1.45
N ILE A 131 -1.43 2.55 -1.59
CA ILE A 131 -1.90 1.16 -1.53
C ILE A 131 -1.38 0.54 -0.24
N ASN A 132 -2.27 0.14 0.66
CA ASN A 132 -1.86 -0.51 1.92
C ASN A 132 -1.51 -1.99 1.72
N ASP A 133 -2.31 -2.72 0.92
CA ASP A 133 -2.13 -4.15 0.69
C ASP A 133 -1.82 -4.45 -0.79
N PRO A 134 -0.59 -4.90 -1.13
CA PRO A 134 -0.26 -5.35 -2.47
C PRO A 134 -0.66 -6.82 -2.74
N SER A 135 -1.18 -7.56 -1.76
CA SER A 135 -1.48 -8.99 -1.88
C SER A 135 -2.40 -9.37 -3.05
N PRO A 136 -3.35 -8.54 -3.54
CA PRO A 136 -4.18 -8.92 -4.67
C PRO A 136 -3.38 -9.16 -5.96
N TYR A 137 -2.29 -8.40 -6.20
CA TYR A 137 -1.40 -8.61 -7.35
C TYR A 137 -0.68 -9.97 -7.30
N ILE A 138 -0.53 -10.54 -6.11
CA ILE A 138 0.15 -11.82 -5.89
C ILE A 138 -0.87 -12.96 -5.90
N ARG A 139 -1.94 -12.82 -5.12
CA ARG A 139 -2.95 -13.86 -4.89
C ARG A 139 -3.68 -14.26 -6.17
N ASP A 140 -3.91 -13.32 -7.07
CA ASP A 140 -4.64 -13.57 -8.31
C ASP A 140 -3.77 -14.11 -9.45
N GLY A 141 -2.47 -14.27 -9.21
CA GLY A 141 -1.52 -14.76 -10.20
C GLY A 141 -1.10 -13.71 -11.23
N SER A 142 -1.36 -12.42 -11.01
CA SER A 142 -0.79 -11.35 -11.85
C SER A 142 0.73 -11.34 -11.74
N TYR A 143 1.26 -11.72 -10.58
CA TYR A 143 2.68 -11.94 -10.35
C TYR A 143 2.91 -13.24 -9.58
N PHE A 144 4.00 -13.93 -9.91
CA PHE A 144 4.40 -15.18 -9.27
C PHE A 144 5.80 -15.07 -8.66
N SER A 145 6.02 -15.82 -7.59
CA SER A 145 7.29 -15.80 -6.86
C SER A 145 8.40 -16.47 -7.66
N VAL A 146 9.60 -15.91 -7.59
CA VAL A 146 10.81 -16.47 -8.17
C VAL A 146 11.96 -16.40 -7.17
N SER A 147 12.93 -17.30 -7.29
CA SER A 147 14.10 -17.36 -6.41
C SER A 147 15.22 -16.43 -6.85
N THR A 148 15.31 -16.10 -8.14
CA THR A 148 16.39 -15.27 -8.68
C THR A 148 15.87 -13.90 -9.14
N PRO A 149 16.38 -12.80 -8.57
CA PRO A 149 16.00 -11.45 -8.98
C PRO A 149 16.50 -11.13 -10.39
N SER A 150 15.70 -10.42 -11.17
CA SER A 150 16.11 -9.82 -12.44
C SER A 150 15.54 -8.41 -12.59
N ILE A 151 16.18 -7.60 -13.44
CA ILE A 151 15.68 -6.26 -13.76
C ILE A 151 14.21 -6.35 -14.23
N GLY A 152 13.40 -5.39 -13.78
CA GLY A 152 11.97 -5.30 -14.05
C GLY A 152 11.08 -6.13 -13.13
N MET A 153 11.64 -6.94 -12.22
CA MET A 153 10.86 -7.63 -11.20
C MET A 153 10.52 -6.73 -10.02
N ILE A 154 9.45 -7.08 -9.33
CA ILE A 154 9.08 -6.46 -8.06
C ILE A 154 9.76 -7.22 -6.91
N ILE A 155 10.20 -6.48 -5.89
CA ILE A 155 10.73 -6.99 -4.64
C ILE A 155 9.80 -6.59 -3.50
N THR A 156 9.56 -7.49 -2.54
CA THR A 156 8.84 -7.18 -1.30
C THR A 156 9.66 -7.55 -0.08
N TYR A 157 9.56 -6.71 0.94
CA TYR A 157 10.09 -6.97 2.27
C TYR A 157 8.92 -7.38 3.17
N GLN A 158 9.01 -8.56 3.78
CA GLN A 158 7.95 -9.11 4.61
C GLN A 158 8.33 -8.99 6.08
N ASP A 159 7.49 -8.33 6.86
CA ASP A 159 7.68 -8.10 8.29
C ASP A 159 7.62 -9.42 9.07
N SER A 160 8.54 -9.60 10.03
CA SER A 160 8.63 -10.82 10.86
C SER A 160 7.42 -11.06 11.75
N ALA A 161 6.83 -10.00 12.29
CA ALA A 161 5.85 -10.10 13.37
C ALA A 161 4.43 -10.28 12.81
N SER A 162 4.12 -9.55 11.73
CA SER A 162 2.79 -9.54 11.12
C SER A 162 2.68 -10.44 9.89
N GLY A 163 3.80 -10.78 9.24
CA GLY A 163 3.77 -11.42 7.92
C GLY A 163 3.30 -10.51 6.79
N ASN A 164 3.04 -9.23 7.06
CA ASN A 164 2.63 -8.25 6.06
C ASN A 164 3.81 -7.82 5.18
N TYR A 165 3.52 -7.37 3.96
CA TYR A 165 4.53 -6.75 3.11
C TYR A 165 4.76 -5.31 3.59
N SER A 166 5.82 -5.07 4.35
CA SER A 166 6.14 -3.74 4.89
C SER A 166 6.69 -2.78 3.84
N HIS A 167 7.25 -3.32 2.75
CA HIS A 167 7.82 -2.52 1.68
C HIS A 167 7.78 -3.21 0.32
N SER A 168 7.79 -2.42 -0.75
CA SER A 168 7.89 -2.89 -2.13
C SER A 168 8.80 -2.00 -2.97
N GLY A 169 9.45 -2.58 -3.96
CA GLY A 169 10.29 -1.87 -4.92
C GLY A 169 10.38 -2.59 -6.25
N ILE A 170 11.10 -1.98 -7.19
CA ILE A 170 11.38 -2.56 -8.51
C ILE A 170 12.89 -2.77 -8.62
N ILE A 171 13.33 -3.93 -9.09
CA ILE A 171 14.73 -4.18 -9.41
C ILE A 171 15.06 -3.44 -10.71
N THR A 172 15.92 -2.43 -10.64
CA THR A 172 16.24 -1.54 -11.77
C THR A 172 17.69 -1.67 -12.24
N GLY A 173 18.53 -2.41 -11.52
CA GLY A 173 19.91 -2.67 -11.94
C GLY A 173 20.42 -4.05 -11.55
N SER A 174 21.51 -4.46 -12.20
CA SER A 174 22.25 -5.69 -11.88
C SER A 174 22.77 -5.67 -10.44
N GLY A 175 22.96 -6.85 -9.84
CA GLY A 175 23.49 -6.95 -8.48
C GLY A 175 22.49 -6.62 -7.37
N GLY A 176 21.19 -6.57 -7.68
CA GLY A 176 20.16 -6.28 -6.68
C GLY A 176 19.99 -4.79 -6.41
N ILE A 177 20.16 -3.94 -7.43
CA ILE A 177 19.81 -2.52 -7.30
C ILE A 177 18.29 -2.36 -7.45
N VAL A 178 17.69 -1.73 -6.45
CA VAL A 178 16.26 -1.51 -6.30
C VAL A 178 15.97 -0.02 -6.40
N THR A 179 14.87 0.33 -7.07
CA THR A 179 14.25 1.65 -6.99
C THR A 179 12.91 1.52 -6.26
N SER A 180 12.74 2.28 -5.18
CA SER A 180 11.51 2.23 -4.38
C SER A 180 11.19 3.57 -3.71
N LYS A 181 9.90 3.82 -3.48
CA LYS A 181 9.37 4.96 -2.71
C LYS A 181 9.44 4.63 -1.22
N TRP A 182 9.91 5.51 -0.35
CA TRP A 182 9.97 5.23 1.10
C TRP A 182 8.87 5.99 1.85
N GLY A 183 7.73 5.34 2.13
CA GLY A 183 6.59 6.00 2.77
C GLY A 183 6.17 7.27 2.03
N CYS A 184 6.05 8.40 2.74
CA CYS A 184 5.79 9.73 2.18
C CYS A 184 7.05 10.49 1.70
N LEU A 185 8.24 9.90 1.86
CA LEU A 185 9.54 10.48 1.49
C LEU A 185 9.83 10.33 -0.02
N GLY A 186 11.08 10.50 -0.44
CA GLY A 186 11.48 10.36 -1.84
C GLY A 186 11.36 8.95 -2.43
N VAL A 187 11.59 8.85 -3.74
CA VAL A 187 11.95 7.60 -4.41
C VAL A 187 13.46 7.49 -4.41
N PHE A 188 13.99 6.33 -4.04
CA PHE A 188 15.43 6.11 -3.91
C PHE A 188 15.87 4.93 -4.76
N ARG A 189 17.06 5.04 -5.32
CA ARG A 189 17.82 3.92 -5.89
C ARG A 189 18.83 3.47 -4.85
N HIS A 190 18.78 2.19 -4.48
CA HIS A 190 19.53 1.62 -3.37
C HIS A 190 19.80 0.13 -3.59
N GLU A 191 20.75 -0.44 -2.84
CA GLU A 191 20.92 -1.90 -2.75
C GLU A 191 19.81 -2.51 -1.88
N ILE A 192 19.51 -3.80 -2.06
CA ILE A 192 18.47 -4.49 -1.27
C ILE A 192 18.66 -4.28 0.24
N ALA A 193 19.89 -4.33 0.72
CA ALA A 193 20.24 -4.16 2.14
C ALA A 193 20.19 -2.70 2.63
N ASN A 194 20.39 -1.73 1.74
CA ASN A 194 20.52 -0.30 2.08
C ASN A 194 19.15 0.38 2.03
N CYS A 195 18.23 -0.11 2.84
CA CYS A 195 16.84 0.33 2.88
C CYS A 195 16.32 0.32 4.33
N PRO A 196 15.60 1.34 4.81
CA PRO A 196 15.15 1.40 6.21
C PRO A 196 14.22 0.24 6.61
N TYR A 197 13.58 -0.39 5.62
CA TYR A 197 12.65 -1.50 5.85
C TYR A 197 13.35 -2.85 6.08
N THR A 198 14.68 -2.94 5.94
CA THR A 198 15.42 -4.19 6.24
C THR A 198 15.50 -4.48 7.73
N ALA A 199 15.39 -3.47 8.58
CA ALA A 199 15.45 -3.63 10.04
C ALA A 199 14.28 -4.46 10.60
N THR A 200 13.12 -4.44 9.94
CA THR A 200 11.91 -5.18 10.35
C THR A 200 11.59 -6.38 9.46
N ALA A 201 12.27 -6.50 8.30
CA ALA A 201 12.00 -7.56 7.35
C ALA A 201 12.64 -8.88 7.77
N SER A 202 11.85 -9.95 7.81
CA SER A 202 12.33 -11.33 7.97
C SER A 202 12.69 -11.99 6.65
N THR A 203 11.99 -11.61 5.57
CA THR A 203 12.05 -12.30 4.29
C THR A 203 11.97 -11.29 3.16
N VAL A 204 12.85 -11.44 2.18
CA VAL A 204 12.80 -10.72 0.91
C VAL A 204 12.30 -11.67 -0.17
N ARG A 205 11.28 -11.26 -0.93
CA ARG A 205 10.70 -12.05 -2.02
C ARG A 205 10.75 -11.29 -3.34
N TYR A 206 10.86 -12.03 -4.44
CA TYR A 206 10.89 -11.50 -5.80
C TYR A 206 9.69 -11.98 -6.59
N TRP A 207 9.15 -11.10 -7.42
CA TRP A 207 7.89 -11.30 -8.12
C TRP A 207 8.05 -10.96 -9.60
N ARG A 208 7.72 -11.91 -10.46
CA ARG A 208 7.70 -11.75 -11.91
C ARG A 208 6.26 -11.64 -12.39
N ARG A 209 5.99 -10.68 -13.27
CA ARG A 209 4.67 -10.53 -13.89
C ARG A 209 4.33 -11.78 -14.71
N SER A 210 3.11 -12.30 -14.54
CA SER A 210 2.56 -13.30 -15.46
C SER A 210 2.49 -12.71 -16.86
N ARG A 211 2.79 -13.55 -17.85
CA ARG A 211 2.41 -13.26 -19.23
C ARG A 211 0.89 -13.30 -19.37
#